data_AF-A0A453E3B8-F1
#
_entry.id   AF-A0A453E3B8-F1
#
_cell.length_a   1.000
_cell.length_b   1.000
_cell.length_c   1.000
_cell.angle_alpha   90.00
_cell.angle_beta   90.00
_cell.angle_gamma   90.00
#
_symmetry.space_group_name_H-M   'P 1'
#
loop_
_entity.id
_entity.type
_entity.pdbx_description
1 polymer ?
#
loop_
_entity_poly.entity_id
_entity_poly.type
_entity_poly.pdbx_seq_one_letter_code
_entity_poly.pdbx_strand_id
1 'polypeptide(L)' 'MANSNDLWEKKLQDPSATPVPLPFEFLKAITCDFSSGQELGRGEHGVVYK' A
#
# COMPACT_ATOMS: atom_id res chain seq x y z
N MET A 1 -3.00 -16.57 -13.62
CA MET A 1 -2.53 -16.43 -12.22
C MET A 1 -3.19 -15.21 -11.62
N ALA A 2 -4.02 -15.36 -10.59
CA ALA A 2 -4.36 -14.20 -9.76
C ALA A 2 -3.07 -13.75 -9.08
N ASN A 3 -2.68 -12.50 -9.29
CA ASN A 3 -1.47 -12.00 -8.65
C ASN A 3 -1.79 -11.85 -7.15
N SER A 4 -0.81 -12.08 -6.27
CA SER A 4 -1.04 -11.95 -4.82
C SER A 4 -1.43 -10.51 -4.41
N ASN A 5 -1.20 -9.53 -5.28
CA ASN A 5 -1.54 -8.13 -5.06
C ASN A 5 -3.05 -7.89 -5.20
N ASP A 6 -3.75 -8.60 -6.08
CA ASP A 6 -5.20 -8.49 -6.32
C ASP A 6 -6.00 -8.84 -5.07
N LEU A 7 -5.49 -9.79 -4.27
CA LEU A 7 -6.09 -10.18 -2.99
C LEU A 7 -5.98 -9.03 -1.97
N TRP A 8 -4.81 -8.40 -1.89
CA TRP A 8 -4.57 -7.30 -0.95
C TRP A 8 -5.29 -6.02 -1.37
N GLU A 9 -5.31 -5.69 -2.67
CA GLU A 9 -6.08 -4.57 -3.20
C GLU A 9 -7.57 -4.71 -2.85
N LYS A 10 -8.17 -5.89 -3.07
CA LYS A 10 -9.57 -6.12 -2.69
C LYS A 10 -9.82 -5.94 -1.20
N LYS A 11 -8.90 -6.40 -0.34
CA LYS A 11 -9.00 -6.20 1.10
C LYS A 11 -8.86 -4.73 1.52
N LEU A 12 -8.00 -3.97 0.85
CA LEU A 12 -7.80 -2.55 1.14
C LEU A 12 -8.97 -1.67 0.72
N GLN A 13 -9.74 -2.10 -0.29
CA GLN A 13 -10.95 -1.42 -0.73
C GLN A 13 -12.19 -1.74 0.14
N ASP A 14 -12.09 -2.68 1.08
CA ASP A 14 -13.19 -3.03 1.99
C ASP A 14 -13.19 -2.08 3.20
N PRO A 15 -14.18 -1.18 3.34
CA PRO A 15 -14.25 -0.23 4.45
C PRO A 15 -14.53 -0.89 5.81
N SER A 16 -14.97 -2.16 5.81
CA SER A 16 -15.21 -2.95 7.02
C SER A 16 -14.03 -3.82 7.42
N ALA A 17 -12.95 -3.84 6.63
CA ALA A 17 -11.78 -4.64 6.91
C ALA A 17 -11.12 -4.21 8.22
N THR A 18 -10.84 -5.19 9.08
CA THR A 18 -9.98 -4.97 10.25
C THR A 18 -8.56 -4.66 9.80
N PRO A 19 -7.75 -3.92 10.59
CA PRO A 19 -6.33 -3.74 10.30
C PRO A 19 -5.63 -5.08 10.07
N VAL A 20 -4.89 -5.20 8.97
CA VAL A 20 -4.16 -6.42 8.60
C VAL A 20 -2.68 -6.12 8.41
N PRO A 21 -1.79 -7.06 8.79
CA PRO A 21 -0.39 -6.95 8.44
C PRO A 21 -0.23 -7.14 6.92
N LEU A 22 0.29 -6.12 6.25
CA LEU A 22 0.60 -6.18 4.82
C LEU A 22 2.03 -6.66 4.61
N PRO A 23 2.29 -7.55 3.63
CA PRO A 23 3.65 -7.93 3.27
C PRO A 23 4.47 -6.72 2.80
N PHE A 24 5.73 -6.62 3.23
CA PHE A 24 6.61 -5.52 2.84
C PHE A 24 6.82 -5.43 1.31
N GLU A 25 6.99 -6.58 0.64
CA GLU A 25 7.12 -6.63 -0.82
C GLU A 25 5.86 -6.13 -1.54
N PHE A 26 4.68 -6.32 -0.93
CA PHE A 26 3.44 -5.73 -1.46
C PHE A 26 3.47 -4.21 -1.35
N LEU A 27 3.92 -3.66 -0.21
CA LEU A 27 4.07 -2.21 -0.04
C LEU A 27 5.04 -1.61 -1.07
N LYS A 28 6.18 -2.26 -1.32
CA LYS A 28 7.12 -1.85 -2.38
C LYS A 28 6.48 -1.90 -3.76
N ALA A 29 5.72 -2.94 -4.06
CA ALA A 29 5.06 -3.08 -5.36
C ALA A 29 4.07 -1.93 -5.63
N ILE A 30 3.23 -1.57 -4.65
CA ILE A 30 2.23 -0.51 -4.83
C ILE A 30 2.82 0.91 -4.79
N THR A 31 3.91 1.11 -4.04
CA THR A 31 4.57 2.43 -3.92
C THR A 31 5.70 2.66 -4.94
N CYS A 32 5.90 1.72 -5.87
CA CYS A 32 7.06 1.72 -6.77
C CYS A 32 8.38 1.86 -6.00
N ASP A 33 8.59 0.95 -5.04
CA ASP A 33 9.72 0.93 -4.12
C ASP A 33 9.90 2.23 -3.33
N PHE A 34 8.80 2.75 -2.77
CA PHE A 34 8.76 4.02 -2.03
C PHE A 34 9.30 5.21 -2.84
N SER A 35 9.07 5.21 -4.15
CA SER A 35 9.53 6.27 -5.05
C SER A 35 8.92 7.61 -4.68
N SER A 36 9.75 8.66 -4.68
CA SER A 36 9.29 10.04 -4.45
C SER A 36 8.28 10.52 -5.51
N GLY A 37 8.19 9.85 -6.67
CA GLY A 37 7.15 10.13 -7.66
C GLY A 37 5.74 9.68 -7.25
N GLN A 38 5.64 8.82 -6.23
CA GLN A 38 4.36 8.37 -5.63
C GLN A 38 4.07 9.07 -4.29
N GLU A 39 4.96 9.95 -3.81
CA GLU A 39 4.71 10.72 -2.57
C GLU A 39 3.56 11.71 -2.81
N LEU A 40 2.50 11.58 -2.02
CA LEU A 40 1.39 12.53 -1.96
C LEU A 40 1.67 13.66 -0.97
N GLY A 41 2.48 13.39 0.06
CA GLY A 41 2.85 14.38 1.04
C GLY A 41 3.74 13.81 2.15
N ARG A 42 4.45 14.71 2.84
CA ARG A 42 5.34 14.40 3.95
C ARG A 42 5.06 15.33 5.10
N GLY A 43 4.87 14.78 6.29
CA GLY A 43 4.69 15.51 7.54
C GLY A 43 5.67 15.04 8.61
N GLU A 44 5.55 15.57 9.82
CA GLU A 44 6.44 15.19 10.94
C GLU A 44 6.38 13.70 11.29
N HIS A 45 5.22 13.07 11.10
CA HIS A 45 4.99 11.68 11.50
C HIS A 45 5.25 10.64 10.40
N GLY A 46 5.47 11.07 9.15
CA GLY A 46 5.69 10.14 8.06
C GLY A 46 5.40 10.69 6.68
N VAL A 47 5.43 9.77 5.70
CA VAL A 47 5.21 10.03 4.28
C VAL A 47 3.97 9.27 3.83
N VAL A 48 3.15 9.93 3.03
CA VAL A 48 1.97 9.32 2.41
C VAL A 48 2.30 9.04 0.96
N TYR A 49 2.11 7.80 0.54
CA TYR A 49 2.27 7.37 -0.85
C TYR A 49 0.89 7.09 -1.46
N LYS A 50 0.80 7.20 -2.79
CA LYS A 50 -0.41 6.91 -3.57
C LYS A 50 -0.76 5.42 -3.58
#